data_AF-A0A7K1FLV6-F1
#
_entry.id   AF-A0A7K1FLV6-F1
#
_cell.length_a   1.000
_cell.length_b   1.000
_cell.length_c   1.000
_cell.angle_alpha   90.00
_cell.angle_beta   90.00
_cell.angle_gamma   90.00
#
_symmetry.space_group_name_H-M   'P 1'
#
loop_
_entity.id
_entity.type
_entity.pdbx_description
1 polymer ?
#
loop_
_entity_poly.entity_id
_entity_poly.type
_entity_poly.pdbx_seq_one_letter_code
_entity_poly.pdbx_strand_id
1 'polypeptide(L)'
;MVHDPGVATDPVQAGTLDVDGSRIAWWTAGTGPGTPWLLLHGGGAHAGWWRPMAAVVRGRPVVALDLSGHGRSGSRERYSYQGWAQELVAVAGEVCGGPVVVVAHSMHGRTGVAAAARHPDAVAGLVLLDTIIPTRSGEPDPRRPGGPVRQPTREDALRRFRLRPGTGLVDPAILSVLAEESVVQDAGGWTFAFDPRTFEAADLVSINGLVHRVRCPVAVVRGSLSAIATPPMAAEFSAALGRPVVRAEVPGTDHHMMLEDPEGTARVLGASVRALRIR
;
A
#
# COMPACT_ATOMS: atom_id res chain seq x y z
N MET A 1 -25.66 6.98 -18.71
CA MET A 1 -24.90 8.24 -18.66
C MET A 1 -25.72 9.27 -17.88
N VAL A 2 -25.26 9.62 -16.68
CA VAL A 2 -25.56 10.91 -16.05
C VAL A 2 -24.27 11.30 -15.31
N HIS A 3 -23.43 12.09 -15.98
CA HIS A 3 -22.38 12.82 -15.30
C HIS A 3 -23.07 13.98 -14.56
N ASP A 4 -22.94 14.01 -13.24
CA ASP A 4 -23.29 15.19 -12.44
C ASP A 4 -22.20 16.26 -12.67
N PRO A 5 -22.52 17.43 -13.25
CA PRO A 5 -21.53 18.44 -13.64
C PRO A 5 -21.12 19.38 -12.48
N GLY A 6 -21.49 19.09 -11.22
CA GLY A 6 -21.33 20.01 -10.10
C GLY A 6 -20.26 19.68 -9.05
N VAL A 7 -19.58 18.53 -9.11
CA VAL A 7 -18.56 18.17 -8.12
C VAL A 7 -17.18 18.48 -8.69
N ALA A 8 -16.55 19.57 -8.22
CA ALA A 8 -15.14 19.81 -8.48
C ALA A 8 -14.34 18.59 -8.00
N THR A 9 -13.77 17.82 -8.92
CA THR A 9 -12.86 16.73 -8.58
C THR A 9 -11.54 17.36 -8.17
N ASP A 10 -11.01 16.96 -7.01
CA ASP A 10 -9.69 17.41 -6.55
C ASP A 10 -8.66 17.17 -7.67
N PRO A 11 -7.78 18.14 -7.99
CA PRO A 11 -6.84 17.99 -9.08
C PRO A 11 -5.90 16.81 -8.79
N VAL A 12 -5.86 15.85 -9.71
CA VAL A 12 -4.93 14.72 -9.66
C VAL A 12 -3.65 15.14 -10.38
N GLN A 13 -2.53 15.21 -9.66
CA GLN A 13 -1.22 15.35 -10.27
C GLN A 13 -0.53 13.98 -10.30
N ALA A 14 0.35 13.78 -11.27
CA ALA A 14 1.18 12.59 -11.35
C ALA A 14 2.57 12.96 -11.85
N GLY A 15 3.56 12.20 -11.41
CA GLY A 15 4.94 12.44 -11.74
C GLY A 15 5.82 11.23 -11.49
N THR A 16 7.12 11.43 -11.68
CA THR A 16 8.12 10.43 -11.40
C THR A 16 9.31 11.05 -10.72
N LEU A 17 9.94 10.32 -9.80
CA LEU A 17 11.17 10.70 -9.13
C LEU A 17 12.23 9.62 -9.39
N ASP A 18 13.48 9.99 -9.70
CA ASP A 18 14.58 9.02 -9.71
C ASP A 18 15.07 8.80 -8.28
N VAL A 19 15.13 7.53 -7.85
CA VAL A 19 15.66 7.15 -6.54
C VAL A 19 16.66 6.02 -6.76
N ASP A 20 17.94 6.33 -6.57
CA ASP A 20 19.05 5.40 -6.74
C ASP A 20 18.96 4.65 -8.09
N GLY A 21 18.75 5.38 -9.18
CA GLY A 21 18.72 4.86 -10.55
C GLY A 21 17.45 4.10 -10.92
N SER A 22 16.43 4.08 -10.05
CA SER A 22 15.10 3.57 -10.38
C SER A 22 14.09 4.71 -10.43
N ARG A 23 13.35 4.78 -11.54
CA ARG A 23 12.19 5.67 -11.66
C ARG A 23 11.07 5.21 -10.72
N ILE A 24 10.57 6.11 -9.88
CA ILE A 24 9.46 5.89 -8.95
C ILE A 24 8.28 6.76 -9.37
N ALA A 25 7.20 6.14 -9.85
CA ALA A 25 5.98 6.83 -10.24
C ALA A 25 5.09 7.12 -9.03
N TRP A 26 4.43 8.27 -9.05
CA TRP A 26 3.50 8.68 -8.01
C TRP A 26 2.33 9.49 -8.58
N TRP A 27 1.25 9.56 -7.80
CA TRP A 27 0.14 10.48 -8.04
C TRP A 27 -0.36 11.07 -6.72
N THR A 28 -0.99 12.25 -6.81
CA THR A 28 -1.58 12.97 -5.68
C THR A 28 -3.08 13.17 -5.90
N ALA A 29 -3.81 13.30 -4.80
CA ALA A 29 -5.18 13.82 -4.80
C ALA A 29 -5.44 14.57 -3.49
N GLY A 30 -6.44 15.46 -3.49
CA GLY A 30 -6.78 16.26 -2.33
C GLY A 30 -5.78 17.38 -2.04
N THR A 31 -6.29 18.59 -1.79
CA THR A 31 -5.48 19.80 -1.57
C THR A 31 -5.81 20.51 -0.26
N GLY A 32 -6.59 19.89 0.62
CA GLY A 32 -6.97 20.50 1.90
C GLY A 32 -5.85 20.44 2.94
N PRO A 33 -6.07 21.01 4.13
CA PRO A 33 -5.05 21.10 5.15
C PRO A 33 -4.77 19.77 5.85
N GLY A 34 -3.56 19.65 6.42
CA GLY A 34 -3.17 18.58 7.33
C GLY A 34 -2.08 17.67 6.77
N THR A 35 -1.55 16.80 7.63
CA THR A 35 -0.48 15.86 7.26
C THR A 35 -0.91 14.95 6.11
N PRO A 36 -0.15 14.89 5.00
CA PRO A 36 -0.48 14.03 3.87
C PRO A 36 -0.45 12.55 4.23
N TRP A 37 -1.32 11.77 3.59
CA TRP A 37 -1.27 10.31 3.64
C TRP A 37 -0.44 9.79 2.48
N LEU A 38 0.66 9.11 2.78
CA LEU A 38 1.47 8.40 1.80
C LEU A 38 1.04 6.93 1.75
N LEU A 39 0.42 6.54 0.65
CA LEU A 39 -0.27 5.27 0.47
C LEU A 39 0.64 4.24 -0.22
N LEU A 40 0.93 3.13 0.46
CA LEU A 40 1.72 2.01 -0.10
C LEU A 40 0.79 0.85 -0.46
N HIS A 41 0.78 0.47 -1.74
CA HIS A 41 0.00 -0.66 -2.23
C HIS A 41 0.46 -2.01 -1.63
N GLY A 42 -0.31 -3.08 -1.79
CA GLY A 42 0.10 -4.44 -1.41
C GLY A 42 1.08 -5.09 -2.39
N GLY A 43 1.56 -6.30 -2.10
CA GLY A 43 2.44 -7.04 -3.02
C GLY A 43 1.73 -7.38 -4.33
N GLY A 44 2.39 -7.15 -5.47
CA GLY A 44 1.82 -7.39 -6.81
C GLY A 44 0.70 -6.42 -7.23
N ALA A 45 0.43 -5.40 -6.41
CA ALA A 45 -0.48 -4.30 -6.71
C ALA A 45 0.30 -3.08 -7.24
N HIS A 46 -0.40 -1.98 -7.46
CA HIS A 46 0.18 -0.69 -7.84
C HIS A 46 -0.63 0.46 -7.19
N ALA A 47 -0.12 1.68 -7.24
CA ALA A 47 -0.69 2.88 -6.63
C ALA A 47 -2.13 3.15 -7.07
N GLY A 48 -2.54 2.69 -8.25
CA GLY A 48 -3.90 2.84 -8.79
C GLY A 48 -4.97 2.17 -7.93
N TRP A 49 -4.60 1.17 -7.12
CA TRP A 49 -5.51 0.47 -6.21
C TRP A 49 -6.08 1.38 -5.12
N TRP A 50 -5.44 2.52 -4.85
CA TRP A 50 -5.93 3.49 -3.89
C TRP A 50 -6.96 4.47 -4.46
N ARG A 51 -7.15 4.51 -5.79
CA ARG A 51 -8.03 5.50 -6.44
C ARG A 51 -9.49 5.44 -5.97
N PRO A 52 -10.13 4.27 -5.79
CA PRO A 52 -11.52 4.24 -5.31
C PRO A 52 -11.66 4.91 -3.93
N MET A 53 -10.74 4.62 -3.01
CA MET A 53 -10.73 5.20 -1.66
C MET A 53 -10.32 6.69 -1.67
N ALA A 54 -9.36 7.07 -2.51
CA ALA A 54 -8.96 8.47 -2.65
C ALA A 54 -10.07 9.37 -3.22
N ALA A 55 -10.92 8.83 -4.12
CA ALA A 55 -12.04 9.57 -4.68
C ALA A 55 -13.09 9.99 -3.63
N VAL A 56 -13.16 9.28 -2.49
CA VAL A 56 -14.13 9.54 -1.42
C VAL A 56 -13.55 10.28 -0.22
N VAL A 57 -12.22 10.40 -0.10
CA VAL A 57 -11.54 11.08 1.02
C VAL A 57 -11.29 12.59 0.76
N ARG A 58 -12.23 13.23 0.06
CA ARG A 58 -12.14 14.61 -0.47
C ARG A 58 -11.46 15.59 0.49
N GLY A 59 -10.51 16.36 -0.03
CA GLY A 59 -9.78 17.37 0.72
C GLY A 59 -8.69 16.87 1.68
N ARG A 60 -8.54 15.56 1.94
CA ARG A 60 -7.32 15.04 2.60
C ARG A 60 -6.21 14.92 1.55
N PRO A 61 -5.04 15.55 1.75
CA PRO A 61 -3.90 15.30 0.87
C PRO A 61 -3.49 13.84 0.92
N VAL A 62 -3.52 13.18 -0.23
CA VAL A 62 -3.05 11.83 -0.42
C VAL A 62 -1.99 11.81 -1.52
N VAL A 63 -0.97 11.00 -1.30
CA VAL A 63 0.06 10.68 -2.28
C VAL A 63 0.16 9.16 -2.32
N ALA A 64 0.10 8.57 -3.50
CA ALA A 64 0.33 7.13 -3.68
C ALA A 64 1.49 6.94 -4.65
N LEU A 65 2.38 6.01 -4.33
CA LEU A 65 3.51 5.66 -5.18
C LEU A 65 3.49 4.20 -5.59
N ASP A 66 4.02 3.94 -6.78
CA ASP A 66 4.42 2.62 -7.22
C ASP A 66 5.82 2.35 -6.66
N LEU A 67 5.97 1.39 -5.76
CA LEU A 67 7.31 0.99 -5.29
C LEU A 67 8.06 0.30 -6.42
N SER A 68 9.40 0.35 -6.41
CA SER A 68 10.19 -0.31 -7.46
C SER A 68 9.81 -1.78 -7.63
N GLY A 69 9.76 -2.22 -8.89
CA GLY A 69 9.24 -3.52 -9.27
C GLY A 69 7.72 -3.61 -9.35
N HIS A 70 6.99 -2.50 -9.26
CA HIS A 70 5.52 -2.48 -9.36
C HIS A 70 5.02 -1.32 -10.24
N GLY A 71 3.82 -1.50 -10.79
CA GLY A 71 3.09 -0.49 -11.54
C GLY A 71 3.92 0.14 -12.66
N ARG A 72 4.05 1.46 -12.59
CA ARG A 72 4.76 2.30 -13.56
C ARG A 72 6.20 2.62 -13.14
N SER A 73 6.66 2.07 -12.02
CA SER A 73 8.02 2.25 -11.53
C SER A 73 9.00 1.30 -12.21
N GLY A 74 10.28 1.69 -12.21
CA GLY A 74 11.37 0.85 -12.67
C GLY A 74 11.56 -0.39 -11.81
N SER A 75 12.30 -1.36 -12.34
CA SER A 75 12.71 -2.56 -11.64
C SER A 75 14.10 -2.40 -11.03
N ARG A 76 14.44 -3.29 -10.08
CA ARG A 76 15.78 -3.41 -9.51
C ARG A 76 16.33 -4.81 -9.71
N GLU A 77 17.65 -4.95 -9.62
CA GLU A 77 18.29 -6.27 -9.60
C GLU A 77 17.96 -7.05 -8.32
N ARG A 78 17.90 -6.33 -7.19
CA ARG A 78 17.53 -6.86 -5.87
C ARG A 78 16.58 -5.91 -5.17
N TYR A 79 15.57 -6.48 -4.52
CA TYR A 79 14.59 -5.74 -3.72
C TYR A 79 14.87 -5.92 -2.23
N SER A 80 14.56 -4.89 -1.45
CA SER A 80 14.63 -4.91 0.01
C SER A 80 13.62 -3.93 0.59
N TYR A 81 13.11 -4.23 1.78
CA TYR A 81 12.21 -3.32 2.50
C TYR A 81 12.91 -2.01 2.86
N GLN A 82 14.22 -2.06 3.14
CA GLN A 82 15.01 -0.85 3.31
C GLN A 82 15.06 0.00 2.03
N GLY A 83 15.27 -0.60 0.86
CA GLY A 83 15.27 0.13 -0.42
C GLY A 83 13.92 0.80 -0.71
N TRP A 84 12.83 0.07 -0.50
CA TRP A 84 11.48 0.66 -0.63
C TRP A 84 11.20 1.76 0.41
N ALA A 85 11.79 1.67 1.61
CA ALA A 85 11.67 2.74 2.60
C ALA A 85 12.41 4.02 2.17
N GLN A 86 13.54 3.89 1.46
CA GLN A 86 14.23 5.04 0.87
C GLN A 86 13.41 5.69 -0.24
N GLU A 87 12.78 4.89 -1.11
CA GLU A 87 11.87 5.38 -2.16
C GLU A 87 10.68 6.14 -1.57
N LEU A 88 10.07 5.57 -0.53
CA LEU A 88 8.99 6.22 0.22
C LEU A 88 9.44 7.59 0.77
N VAL A 89 10.59 7.64 1.44
CA VAL A 89 11.09 8.88 2.07
C VAL A 89 11.47 9.92 1.02
N ALA A 90 12.05 9.50 -0.10
CA ALA A 90 12.38 10.39 -1.22
C ALA A 90 11.12 11.01 -1.82
N VAL A 91 10.08 10.21 -2.09
CA VAL A 91 8.79 10.72 -2.58
C VAL A 91 8.11 11.61 -1.54
N ALA A 92 8.16 11.24 -0.26
CA ALA A 92 7.62 12.09 0.82
C ALA A 92 8.32 13.47 0.86
N GLY A 93 9.66 13.49 0.77
CA GLY A 93 10.43 14.73 0.78
C GLY A 93 10.12 15.61 -0.42
N GLU A 94 10.13 15.04 -1.63
CA GLU A 94 9.90 15.76 -2.89
C GLU A 94 8.46 16.26 -3.03
N VAL A 95 7.48 15.41 -2.76
CA VAL A 95 6.07 15.67 -3.08
C VAL A 95 5.31 16.30 -1.90
N CYS A 96 5.63 15.91 -0.67
CA CYS A 96 4.92 16.37 0.52
C CYS A 96 5.63 17.49 1.28
N GLY A 97 6.95 17.69 1.07
CA GLY A 97 7.73 18.74 1.72
C GLY A 97 7.86 18.62 3.24
N GLY A 98 7.50 17.47 3.83
CA GLY A 98 7.46 17.27 5.27
C GLY A 98 7.08 15.85 5.68
N PRO A 99 7.00 15.58 7.00
CA PRO A 99 6.66 14.25 7.49
C PRO A 99 5.23 13.87 7.12
N VAL A 100 5.04 12.58 6.81
CA VAL A 100 3.76 12.04 6.31
C VAL A 100 3.17 11.02 7.27
N VAL A 101 1.87 10.77 7.12
CA VAL A 101 1.25 9.56 7.64
C VAL A 101 1.41 8.46 6.61
N VAL A 102 2.16 7.41 6.93
CA VAL A 102 2.30 6.26 6.04
C VAL A 102 1.12 5.33 6.25
N VAL A 103 0.34 5.07 5.19
CA VAL A 103 -0.72 4.04 5.17
C VAL A 103 -0.22 2.89 4.32
N ALA A 104 0.17 1.80 4.96
CA ALA A 104 0.86 0.70 4.31
C ALA A 104 0.00 -0.56 4.28
N HIS A 105 -0.29 -1.06 3.07
CA HIS A 105 -1.12 -2.24 2.87
C HIS A 105 -0.29 -3.52 2.78
N SER A 106 -0.77 -4.58 3.44
CA SER A 106 -0.30 -5.96 3.23
C SER A 106 1.22 -6.11 3.36
N MET A 107 1.90 -6.57 2.29
CA MET A 107 3.36 -6.76 2.25
C MET A 107 4.15 -5.52 2.65
N HIS A 108 3.73 -4.33 2.18
CA HIS A 108 4.48 -3.10 2.38
C HIS A 108 4.23 -2.45 3.74
N GLY A 109 3.41 -3.06 4.61
CA GLY A 109 3.45 -2.74 6.04
C GLY A 109 4.84 -2.89 6.65
N ARG A 110 5.65 -3.83 6.16
CA ARG A 110 7.07 -3.97 6.51
C ARG A 110 7.93 -2.80 6.01
N THR A 111 7.67 -2.30 4.81
CA THR A 111 8.28 -1.06 4.31
C THR A 111 7.94 0.13 5.21
N GLY A 112 6.67 0.24 5.63
CA GLY A 112 6.24 1.28 6.57
C GLY A 112 6.95 1.20 7.92
N VAL A 113 7.12 0.00 8.48
CA VAL A 113 7.91 -0.22 9.71
C VAL A 113 9.38 0.15 9.49
N ALA A 114 9.98 -0.26 8.37
CA ALA A 114 11.37 0.07 8.03
C ALA A 114 11.59 1.58 7.93
N ALA A 115 10.69 2.29 7.24
CA ALA A 115 10.70 3.74 7.12
C ALA A 115 10.56 4.41 8.50
N ALA A 116 9.56 4.03 9.29
CA ALA A 116 9.30 4.62 10.60
C ALA A 116 10.41 4.36 11.63
N ALA A 117 11.15 3.24 11.50
CA ALA A 117 12.26 2.88 12.38
C ALA A 117 13.59 3.55 12.00
N ARG A 118 13.82 3.80 10.70
CA ARG A 118 15.10 4.31 10.16
C ARG A 118 15.07 5.79 9.81
N HIS A 119 13.89 6.33 9.50
CA HIS A 119 13.66 7.70 9.10
C HIS A 119 12.56 8.34 9.96
N PRO A 120 12.75 8.41 11.30
CA PRO A 120 11.71 8.85 12.23
C PRO A 120 11.22 10.28 11.95
N ASP A 121 12.06 11.13 11.35
CA ASP A 121 11.73 12.52 11.03
C ASP A 121 10.86 12.65 9.76
N ALA A 122 10.75 11.60 8.95
CA ALA A 122 9.93 11.57 7.73
C ALA A 122 8.54 10.94 7.97
N VAL A 123 8.33 10.24 9.08
CA VAL A 123 7.10 9.49 9.36
C VAL A 123 6.42 10.03 10.61
N ALA A 124 5.39 10.86 10.42
CA ALA A 124 4.59 11.44 11.50
C ALA A 124 3.72 10.40 12.21
N GLY A 125 3.27 9.37 11.47
CA GLY A 125 2.47 8.27 11.98
C GLY A 125 2.43 7.11 10.98
N LEU A 126 2.17 5.91 11.48
CA LEU A 126 2.09 4.69 10.68
C LEU A 126 0.73 4.03 10.84
N VAL A 127 0.08 3.71 9.74
CA VAL A 127 -1.13 2.89 9.68
C VAL A 127 -0.79 1.59 8.94
N LEU A 128 -0.85 0.48 9.66
CA LEU A 128 -0.73 -0.86 9.11
C LEU A 128 -2.12 -1.33 8.68
N LEU A 129 -2.38 -1.33 7.38
CA LEU A 129 -3.66 -1.73 6.79
C LEU A 129 -3.57 -3.19 6.33
N ASP A 130 -4.33 -4.05 6.99
CA ASP A 130 -4.41 -5.50 6.74
C ASP A 130 -3.04 -6.16 6.51
N THR A 131 -2.08 -5.78 7.35
CA THR A 131 -0.68 -6.18 7.26
C THR A 131 -0.40 -7.37 8.16
N ILE A 132 0.39 -8.32 7.66
CA ILE A 132 1.03 -9.34 8.50
C ILE A 132 2.18 -8.69 9.24
N ILE A 133 2.05 -8.57 10.56
CA ILE A 133 3.19 -8.22 11.40
C ILE A 133 4.13 -9.43 11.48
N PRO A 134 5.41 -9.28 11.13
CA PRO A 134 6.33 -10.38 11.20
C PRO A 134 6.91 -10.47 12.62
N THR A 135 6.17 -11.12 13.51
CA THR A 135 6.65 -11.51 14.86
C THR A 135 7.26 -12.92 14.85
N ARG A 136 7.08 -13.73 13.79
CA ARG A 136 7.62 -15.09 13.66
C ARG A 136 8.09 -15.45 12.23
N SER A 137 9.09 -16.33 12.17
CA SER A 137 9.87 -16.95 11.06
C SER A 137 9.26 -16.86 9.65
N GLY A 138 9.97 -16.45 8.60
CA GLY A 138 11.06 -17.24 8.00
C GLY A 138 10.55 -18.32 7.03
N GLU A 139 9.29 -18.73 7.18
CA GLU A 139 8.60 -19.68 6.30
C GLU A 139 8.30 -19.03 4.93
N PRO A 140 8.45 -19.76 3.81
CA PRO A 140 8.03 -19.27 2.51
C PRO A 140 6.55 -18.88 2.54
N ASP A 141 6.21 -17.66 2.11
CA ASP A 141 4.81 -17.26 1.99
C ASP A 141 4.12 -18.19 0.96
N PRO A 142 3.14 -19.04 1.35
CA PRO A 142 2.47 -19.94 0.41
C PRO A 142 1.68 -19.18 -0.67
N ARG A 143 1.49 -17.87 -0.50
CA ARG A 143 0.86 -17.00 -1.50
C ARG A 143 1.87 -16.42 -2.49
N ARG A 144 3.18 -16.67 -2.33
CA ARG A 144 4.22 -16.23 -3.25
C ARG A 144 3.82 -16.63 -4.68
N PRO A 145 3.68 -15.66 -5.61
CA PRO A 145 3.46 -16.01 -7.00
C PRO A 145 4.70 -16.75 -7.53
N GLY A 146 4.48 -17.69 -8.45
CA GLY A 146 5.58 -18.25 -9.23
C GLY A 146 6.24 -17.18 -10.12
N GLY A 147 7.12 -17.61 -11.02
CA GLY A 147 7.68 -16.73 -12.05
C GLY A 147 6.59 -16.05 -12.89
N PRO A 148 6.93 -14.98 -13.63
CA PRO A 148 5.95 -14.20 -14.37
C PRO A 148 5.24 -15.08 -15.40
N VAL A 149 3.93 -15.26 -15.24
CA VAL A 149 3.12 -16.04 -16.19
C VAL A 149 2.71 -15.12 -17.33
N ARG A 150 3.44 -15.21 -18.45
CA ARG A 150 3.15 -14.44 -19.66
C ARG A 150 2.02 -15.08 -20.46
N GLN A 151 1.19 -14.22 -21.02
CA GLN A 151 0.06 -14.56 -21.87
C GLN A 151 0.33 -14.13 -23.31
N PRO A 152 -0.12 -14.91 -24.31
CA PRO A 152 0.06 -14.54 -25.71
C PRO A 152 -0.68 -13.24 -26.06
N THR A 153 -1.86 -13.02 -25.46
CA THR A 153 -2.70 -11.84 -25.74
C THR A 153 -3.01 -11.04 -24.47
N ARG A 154 -3.29 -9.74 -24.67
CA ARG A 154 -3.76 -8.86 -23.61
C ARG A 154 -5.06 -9.37 -22.98
N GLU A 155 -5.97 -9.86 -23.82
CA GLU A 155 -7.27 -10.38 -23.40
C GLU A 155 -7.13 -11.59 -22.48
N ASP A 156 -6.17 -12.48 -22.75
CA ASP A 156 -5.87 -13.62 -21.88
C ASP A 156 -5.29 -13.19 -20.53
N ALA A 157 -4.46 -12.14 -20.51
CA ALA A 157 -3.94 -11.55 -19.26
C ALA A 157 -5.06 -10.91 -18.43
N LEU A 158 -5.94 -10.13 -19.05
CA LEU A 158 -7.11 -9.55 -18.40
C LEU A 158 -8.03 -10.65 -17.83
N ARG A 159 -8.32 -11.68 -18.63
CA ARG A 159 -9.11 -12.84 -18.18
C ARG A 159 -8.51 -13.56 -16.98
N ARG A 160 -7.20 -13.47 -16.76
CA ARG A 160 -6.46 -14.09 -15.65
C ARG A 160 -6.26 -13.17 -14.44
N PHE A 161 -6.52 -11.88 -14.55
CA PHE A 161 -6.34 -10.94 -13.44
C PHE A 161 -7.28 -11.30 -12.28
N ARG A 162 -6.72 -11.56 -11.10
CA ARG A 162 -7.48 -11.90 -9.89
C ARG A 162 -6.81 -11.26 -8.67
N LEU A 163 -7.64 -10.80 -7.73
CA LEU A 163 -7.19 -10.43 -6.39
C LEU A 163 -6.78 -11.69 -5.60
N ARG A 164 -5.82 -11.52 -4.69
CA ARG A 164 -5.33 -12.59 -3.82
C ARG A 164 -5.21 -12.03 -2.40
N PRO A 165 -6.07 -12.47 -1.46
CA PRO A 165 -7.16 -13.43 -1.62
C PRO A 165 -8.30 -12.90 -2.50
N GLY A 166 -8.97 -13.80 -3.22
CA GLY A 166 -10.17 -13.46 -4.01
C GLY A 166 -11.41 -13.72 -3.17
N THR A 167 -12.12 -12.65 -2.79
CA THR A 167 -13.23 -12.71 -1.81
C THR A 167 -14.60 -12.51 -2.45
N GLY A 168 -14.64 -11.98 -3.68
CA GLY A 168 -15.88 -11.64 -4.38
C GLY A 168 -16.56 -10.37 -3.85
N LEU A 169 -15.92 -9.65 -2.91
CA LEU A 169 -16.45 -8.45 -2.28
C LEU A 169 -16.22 -7.17 -3.09
N VAL A 170 -15.31 -7.20 -4.08
CA VAL A 170 -14.99 -6.04 -4.91
C VAL A 170 -15.95 -5.91 -6.08
N ASP A 171 -16.46 -4.69 -6.31
CA ASP A 171 -17.29 -4.36 -7.47
C ASP A 171 -16.59 -4.77 -8.78
N PRO A 172 -17.24 -5.58 -9.65
CA PRO A 172 -16.68 -5.96 -10.94
C PRO A 172 -16.22 -4.79 -11.82
N ALA A 173 -16.84 -3.61 -11.72
CA ALA A 173 -16.44 -2.42 -12.45
C ALA A 173 -15.09 -1.89 -11.95
N ILE A 174 -14.87 -1.85 -10.62
CA ILE A 174 -13.57 -1.52 -10.02
C ILE A 174 -12.53 -2.53 -10.46
N LEU A 175 -12.86 -3.82 -10.38
CA LEU A 175 -11.93 -4.90 -10.75
C LEU A 175 -11.52 -4.84 -12.22
N SER A 176 -12.45 -4.50 -13.11
CA SER A 176 -12.20 -4.34 -14.55
C SER A 176 -11.20 -3.20 -14.82
N VAL A 177 -11.42 -2.03 -14.20
CA VAL A 177 -10.48 -0.89 -14.33
C VAL A 177 -9.09 -1.25 -13.79
N LEU A 178 -9.02 -1.92 -12.65
CA LEU A 178 -7.73 -2.37 -12.10
C LEU A 178 -7.03 -3.38 -12.99
N ALA A 179 -7.76 -4.31 -13.60
CA ALA A 179 -7.19 -5.28 -14.53
C ALA A 179 -6.55 -4.58 -15.73
N GLU A 180 -7.25 -3.58 -16.30
CA GLU A 180 -6.77 -2.78 -17.42
C GLU A 180 -5.45 -2.03 -17.09
N GLU A 181 -5.34 -1.52 -15.86
CA GLU A 181 -4.13 -0.81 -15.39
C GLU A 181 -3.01 -1.74 -14.91
N SER A 182 -3.34 -2.99 -14.57
CA SER A 182 -2.40 -3.98 -14.05
C SER A 182 -1.77 -4.84 -15.14
N VAL A 183 -2.23 -4.77 -16.39
CA VAL A 183 -1.72 -5.59 -17.50
C VAL A 183 -0.76 -4.79 -18.38
N VAL A 184 0.45 -5.33 -18.57
CA VAL A 184 1.53 -4.73 -19.35
C VAL A 184 2.10 -5.72 -20.37
N GLN A 185 2.79 -5.21 -21.39
CA GLN A 185 3.48 -6.03 -22.38
C GLN A 185 5.00 -5.94 -22.16
N ASP A 186 5.67 -7.09 -22.14
CA ASP A 186 7.12 -7.21 -22.16
C ASP A 186 7.59 -8.04 -23.38
N ALA A 187 8.91 -8.26 -23.49
CA ALA A 187 9.50 -9.02 -24.60
C ALA A 187 8.99 -10.47 -24.73
N GLY A 188 8.42 -11.03 -23.66
CA GLY A 188 7.88 -12.39 -23.61
C GLY A 188 6.35 -12.47 -23.68
N GLY A 189 5.64 -11.37 -23.80
CA GLY A 189 4.17 -11.33 -23.96
C GLY A 189 3.48 -10.39 -22.97
N TRP A 190 2.21 -10.68 -22.67
CA TRP A 190 1.39 -9.90 -21.75
C TRP A 190 1.47 -10.46 -20.34
N THR A 191 1.74 -9.62 -19.35
CA THR A 191 1.88 -10.03 -17.96
C THR A 191 1.33 -8.96 -17.02
N PHE A 192 1.47 -9.16 -15.71
CA PHE A 192 1.04 -8.19 -14.72
C PHE A 192 2.16 -7.19 -14.41
N ALA A 193 1.80 -5.96 -14.09
CA ALA A 193 2.68 -4.83 -13.82
C ALA A 193 3.41 -4.96 -12.46
N PHE A 194 4.04 -6.10 -12.21
CA PHE A 194 4.94 -6.28 -11.09
C PHE A 194 6.00 -7.32 -11.41
N ASP A 195 7.15 -7.18 -10.78
CA ASP A 195 8.23 -8.15 -10.81
C ASP A 195 8.04 -9.19 -9.70
N PRO A 196 7.88 -10.49 -10.01
CA PRO A 196 7.69 -11.51 -8.98
C PRO A 196 8.84 -11.61 -7.96
N ARG A 197 10.05 -11.15 -8.31
CA ARG A 197 11.20 -11.10 -7.39
C ARG A 197 11.01 -10.13 -6.24
N THR A 198 10.02 -9.24 -6.30
CA THR A 198 9.65 -8.37 -5.17
C THR A 198 9.22 -9.20 -3.94
N PHE A 199 8.65 -10.39 -4.12
CA PHE A 199 8.34 -11.31 -3.02
C PHE A 199 9.57 -11.99 -2.41
N GLU A 200 10.77 -11.72 -2.92
CA GLU A 200 12.06 -12.27 -2.48
C GLU A 200 12.93 -11.23 -1.77
N ALA A 201 12.31 -10.18 -1.21
CA ALA A 201 13.00 -9.09 -0.53
C ALA A 201 14.04 -9.60 0.49
N ALA A 202 15.30 -9.24 0.30
CA ALA A 202 16.45 -9.90 0.90
C ALA A 202 16.60 -9.70 2.42
N ASP A 203 15.98 -8.66 2.97
CA ASP A 203 16.12 -8.22 4.36
C ASP A 203 14.92 -8.58 5.26
N LEU A 204 14.02 -9.47 4.80
CA LEU A 204 12.79 -9.84 5.49
C LEU A 204 12.98 -10.15 6.98
N VAL A 205 14.01 -10.93 7.34
CA VAL A 205 14.30 -11.31 8.74
C VAL A 205 14.76 -10.10 9.58
N SER A 206 15.52 -9.17 8.97
CA SER A 206 16.07 -8.00 9.66
C SER A 206 14.96 -7.02 10.08
N ILE A 207 13.89 -6.91 9.28
CA ILE A 207 12.78 -5.98 9.54
C ILE A 207 12.01 -6.34 10.83
N ASN A 208 11.93 -7.61 11.19
CA ASN A 208 11.25 -8.06 12.41
C ASN A 208 11.90 -7.44 13.66
N GLY A 209 13.24 -7.30 13.61
CA GLY A 209 14.02 -6.65 14.65
C GLY A 209 13.85 -5.13 14.71
N LEU A 210 13.18 -4.48 13.75
CA LEU A 210 13.05 -3.01 13.73
C LEU A 210 11.82 -2.48 14.47
N VAL A 211 10.87 -3.34 14.84
CA VAL A 211 9.59 -2.91 15.44
C VAL A 211 9.83 -2.04 16.68
N HIS A 212 10.73 -2.44 17.58
CA HIS A 212 11.06 -1.69 18.80
C HIS A 212 11.72 -0.32 18.54
N ARG A 213 12.18 -0.06 17.31
CA ARG A 213 12.81 1.21 16.92
C ARG A 213 11.82 2.22 16.34
N VAL A 214 10.61 1.80 15.99
CA VAL A 214 9.55 2.71 15.53
C VAL A 214 9.22 3.67 16.67
N ARG A 215 9.23 4.99 16.39
CA ARG A 215 8.97 6.05 17.40
C ARG A 215 7.67 6.81 17.20
N CYS A 216 7.16 6.89 15.97
CA CYS A 216 5.87 7.52 15.69
C CYS A 216 4.69 6.74 16.32
N PRO A 217 3.52 7.36 16.50
CA PRO A 217 2.27 6.67 16.80
C PRO A 217 1.91 5.65 15.70
N VAL A 218 1.29 4.53 16.08
CA VAL A 218 0.90 3.46 15.14
C VAL A 218 -0.56 3.06 15.29
N ALA A 219 -1.23 2.86 14.16
CA ALA A 219 -2.54 2.23 14.07
C ALA A 219 -2.44 0.89 13.32
N VAL A 220 -3.19 -0.10 13.78
CA VAL A 220 -3.40 -1.37 13.12
C VAL A 220 -4.87 -1.44 12.71
N VAL A 221 -5.12 -1.44 11.41
CA VAL A 221 -6.46 -1.45 10.82
C VAL A 221 -6.61 -2.75 10.02
N ARG A 222 -7.67 -3.52 10.29
CA ARG A 222 -7.93 -4.81 9.60
C ARG A 222 -9.33 -4.86 8.99
N GLY A 223 -9.50 -5.71 7.98
CA GLY A 223 -10.85 -6.13 7.58
C GLY A 223 -11.45 -7.01 8.66
N SER A 224 -12.73 -6.80 9.02
CA SER A 224 -13.37 -7.63 10.05
C SER A 224 -13.36 -9.12 9.67
N LEU A 225 -13.38 -9.42 8.36
CA LEU A 225 -13.34 -10.77 7.79
C LEU A 225 -11.92 -11.25 7.46
N SER A 226 -10.90 -10.40 7.62
CA SER A 226 -9.54 -10.72 7.19
C SER A 226 -8.98 -11.95 7.91
N ALA A 227 -8.57 -12.93 7.10
CA ALA A 227 -7.76 -14.07 7.53
C ALA A 227 -6.26 -13.76 7.51
N ILE A 228 -5.85 -12.60 6.99
CA ILE A 228 -4.46 -12.19 6.85
C ILE A 228 -3.98 -11.44 8.09
N ALA A 229 -4.74 -10.45 8.53
CA ALA A 229 -4.47 -9.69 9.75
C ALA A 229 -5.45 -10.11 10.83
N THR A 230 -5.02 -11.04 11.69
CA THR A 230 -5.87 -11.58 12.76
C THR A 230 -5.74 -10.75 14.05
N PRO A 231 -6.76 -10.74 14.94
CA PRO A 231 -6.67 -10.04 16.23
C PRO A 231 -5.46 -10.45 17.09
N PRO A 232 -5.05 -11.74 17.17
CA PRO A 232 -3.82 -12.13 17.84
C PRO A 232 -2.57 -11.47 17.24
N MET A 233 -2.45 -11.39 15.92
CA MET A 233 -1.29 -10.76 15.27
C MET A 233 -1.20 -9.26 15.59
N ALA A 234 -2.34 -8.55 15.63
CA ALA A 234 -2.38 -7.15 16.06
C ALA A 234 -1.95 -6.99 17.53
N ALA A 235 -2.28 -7.96 18.39
CA ALA A 235 -1.83 -7.98 19.78
C ALA A 235 -0.33 -8.23 19.90
N GLU A 236 0.21 -9.17 19.12
CA GLU A 236 1.64 -9.48 19.06
C GLU A 236 2.47 -8.27 18.62
N PHE A 237 2.00 -7.50 17.62
CA PHE A 237 2.68 -6.26 17.23
C PHE A 237 2.73 -5.22 18.33
N SER A 238 1.60 -4.99 19.00
CA SER A 238 1.54 -4.04 20.11
C SER A 238 2.49 -4.44 21.24
N ALA A 239 2.60 -5.74 21.52
CA ALA A 239 3.56 -6.27 22.49
C ALA A 239 5.01 -6.08 22.03
N ALA A 240 5.32 -6.39 20.77
CA ALA A 240 6.67 -6.22 20.20
C ALA A 240 7.10 -4.74 20.13
N LEU A 241 6.17 -3.82 19.91
CA LEU A 241 6.40 -2.38 19.93
C LEU A 241 6.63 -1.85 21.36
N GLY A 242 6.19 -2.57 22.39
CA GLY A 242 6.33 -2.18 23.80
C GLY A 242 5.40 -1.03 24.22
N ARG A 243 4.39 -0.69 23.41
CA ARG A 243 3.44 0.40 23.69
C ARG A 243 2.09 0.19 22.99
N PRO A 244 1.03 0.87 23.46
CA PRO A 244 -0.29 0.77 22.84
C PRO A 244 -0.30 1.23 21.38
N VAL A 245 -1.09 0.55 20.57
CA VAL A 245 -1.41 0.95 19.19
C VAL A 245 -2.90 1.24 19.09
N VAL A 246 -3.29 2.15 18.20
CA VAL A 246 -4.70 2.30 17.82
C VAL A 246 -5.12 1.04 17.07
N ARG A 247 -6.28 0.47 17.40
CA ARG A 247 -6.83 -0.69 16.69
C ARG A 247 -8.19 -0.33 16.13
N ALA A 248 -8.43 -0.67 14.88
CA ALA A 248 -9.71 -0.46 14.24
C ALA A 248 -10.00 -1.57 13.22
N GLU A 249 -11.27 -1.72 12.88
CA GLU A 249 -11.73 -2.64 11.84
C GLU A 249 -12.58 -1.90 10.83
N VAL A 250 -12.52 -2.31 9.56
CA VAL A 250 -13.51 -1.93 8.55
C VAL A 250 -14.52 -3.07 8.45
N PRO A 251 -15.77 -2.86 8.91
CA PRO A 251 -16.79 -3.91 8.92
C PRO A 251 -17.09 -4.44 7.52
N GLY A 252 -17.30 -5.75 7.40
CA GLY A 252 -17.72 -6.39 6.15
C GLY A 252 -16.63 -6.52 5.08
N THR A 253 -15.40 -6.08 5.37
CA THR A 253 -14.26 -6.20 4.45
C THR A 253 -13.29 -7.29 4.89
N ASP A 254 -12.55 -7.81 3.91
CA ASP A 254 -11.45 -8.75 4.03
C ASP A 254 -10.14 -7.99 3.71
N HIS A 255 -9.28 -8.49 2.82
CA HIS A 255 -7.93 -7.99 2.62
C HIS A 255 -7.84 -6.71 1.78
N HIS A 256 -8.75 -6.55 0.81
CA HIS A 256 -8.67 -5.49 -0.21
C HIS A 256 -9.63 -4.34 0.09
N MET A 257 -9.71 -3.96 1.37
CA MET A 257 -10.63 -2.98 1.97
C MET A 257 -10.84 -1.70 1.15
N MET A 258 -9.74 -1.14 0.61
CA MET A 258 -9.76 0.09 -0.21
C MET A 258 -10.53 -0.06 -1.53
N LEU A 259 -10.78 -1.30 -1.95
CA LEU A 259 -11.56 -1.68 -3.14
C LEU A 259 -12.93 -2.25 -2.75
N GLU A 260 -13.01 -2.96 -1.63
CA GLU A 260 -14.23 -3.64 -1.15
C GLU A 260 -15.24 -2.66 -0.54
N ASP A 261 -14.78 -1.74 0.31
CA ASP A 261 -15.58 -0.64 0.86
C ASP A 261 -14.71 0.63 0.92
N PRO A 262 -14.58 1.37 -0.19
CA PRO A 262 -13.76 2.58 -0.26
C PRO A 262 -14.17 3.63 0.79
N GLU A 263 -15.47 3.82 1.01
CA GLU A 263 -16.01 4.81 1.94
C GLU A 263 -15.78 4.42 3.40
N GLY A 264 -16.09 3.16 3.76
CA GLY A 264 -15.82 2.64 5.10
C GLY A 264 -14.33 2.63 5.41
N THR A 265 -13.49 2.27 4.44
CA THR A 265 -12.04 2.34 4.58
C THR A 265 -11.56 3.76 4.82
N ALA A 266 -11.99 4.74 3.99
CA ALA A 266 -11.63 6.14 4.19
C ALA A 266 -12.08 6.68 5.55
N ARG A 267 -13.29 6.31 6.00
CA ARG A 267 -13.85 6.71 7.30
C ARG A 267 -13.01 6.17 8.47
N VAL A 268 -12.68 4.88 8.44
CA VAL A 268 -11.89 4.22 9.50
C VAL A 268 -10.43 4.70 9.49
N LEU A 269 -9.82 4.89 8.32
CA LEU A 269 -8.50 5.52 8.22
C LEU A 269 -8.51 6.93 8.81
N GLY A 270 -9.49 7.75 8.46
CA GLY A 270 -9.62 9.10 9.00
C GLY A 270 -9.75 9.12 10.53
N ALA A 271 -10.56 8.23 11.09
CA ALA A 271 -10.70 8.08 12.54
C ALA A 271 -9.40 7.60 13.20
N SER A 272 -8.74 6.61 12.60
CA SER A 272 -7.48 6.05 13.10
C SER A 272 -6.36 7.08 13.11
N VAL A 273 -6.22 7.87 12.05
CA VAL A 273 -5.22 8.94 11.96
C VAL A 273 -5.48 10.05 12.99
N ARG A 274 -6.74 10.43 13.22
CA ARG A 274 -7.07 11.37 14.32
C ARG A 274 -6.69 10.79 15.69
N ALA A 275 -6.92 9.50 15.91
CA ALA A 275 -6.57 8.83 17.16
C ALA A 275 -5.05 8.70 17.39
N LEU A 276 -4.23 8.82 16.35
CA LEU A 276 -2.76 8.88 16.48
C LEU A 276 -2.27 10.16 17.18
N ARG A 277 -3.09 11.23 17.22
CA ARG A 277 -2.74 12.52 17.85
C ARG A 277 -1.39 13.08 17.37
N ILE A 278 -1.17 13.00 16.07
CA ILE A 278 0.00 13.56 15.38
C ILE A 278 -0.01 15.07 15.60
N ARG A 279 1.15 15.63 15.95
CA ARG A 279 1.34 17.05 16.21
C ARG A 279 1.58 17.81 14.92
#